data_AF-R6Q5Q1-F1
#
_entry.id   AF-R6Q5Q1-F1
#
_cell.length_a   1.000
_cell.length_b   1.000
_cell.length_c   1.000
_cell.angle_alpha   90.00
_cell.angle_beta   90.00
_cell.angle_gamma   90.00
#
_symmetry.space_group_name_H-M   'P 1'
#
loop_
_entity.id
_entity.type
_entity.pdbx_description
1 polymer ?
#
loop_
_entity_poly.entity_id
_entity_poly.type
_entity_poly.pdbx_seq_one_letter_code
_entity_poly.pdbx_strand_id
1 'polypeptide(L)'
;MRKAIIPLVATAAAQLLVIGSIAAAFAFQPEAAQLPTATIPVRADIEQGECIRQDPAPYESITYHVPLDANLQQYTAEMCDLYEVPLELAYAVMQVESGYTVSATSSTGDYGLMQINSINAGWLKDELGVTDLLDACQNIKAGCYMLGSYLALYDGDINRTMMAYNLGKSGAEKAWNAGTRSTAYTDKVWSAMVGLLEEERDVS
;
A
#
# COMPACT_ATOMS: atom_id res chain seq x y z
N MET A 1 -34.73 31.22 46.49
CA MET A 1 -33.60 31.85 47.24
C MET A 1 -32.53 32.22 46.22
N ARG A 2 -32.51 33.47 45.76
CA ARG A 2 -31.49 34.54 45.97
C ARG A 2 -30.06 34.25 45.43
N LYS A 3 -29.81 34.84 44.24
CA LYS A 3 -28.64 35.58 43.69
C LYS A 3 -27.19 35.26 44.10
N ALA A 4 -26.35 35.22 43.07
CA ALA A 4 -24.88 35.22 43.04
C ALA A 4 -24.22 36.39 43.78
N ILE A 5 -23.02 36.18 44.35
CA ILE A 5 -22.03 37.22 44.70
C ILE A 5 -20.61 36.63 44.60
N ILE A 6 -19.79 37.18 43.70
CA ILE A 6 -18.32 37.19 43.79
C ILE A 6 -17.95 38.37 44.70
N PRO A 7 -16.89 38.26 45.52
CA PRO A 7 -15.98 39.40 45.59
C PRO A 7 -14.50 39.02 45.45
N LEU A 8 -13.85 39.89 44.69
CA LEU A 8 -12.42 40.15 44.55
C LEU A 8 -11.91 40.92 45.79
N VAL A 9 -10.59 41.20 45.82
CA VAL A 9 -9.81 42.18 46.62
C VAL A 9 -9.11 41.55 47.83
N ALA A 10 -7.80 41.24 47.84
CA ALA A 10 -6.55 42.00 47.61
C ALA A 10 -6.03 42.77 48.84
N THR A 11 -4.81 42.42 49.31
CA THR A 11 -3.76 43.26 49.97
C THR A 11 -2.60 42.30 50.30
N ALA A 12 -1.38 42.31 49.71
CA ALA A 12 -0.34 43.33 49.53
C ALA A 12 0.48 43.66 50.80
N ALA A 13 1.76 43.24 50.82
CA ALA A 13 2.97 43.94 51.33
C ALA A 13 4.15 42.94 51.29
N ALA A 14 5.11 43.04 50.36
CA ALA A 14 6.30 43.93 50.36
C ALA A 14 7.29 43.60 51.49
N GLN A 15 8.61 43.49 51.34
CA GLN A 15 9.61 43.51 50.26
C GLN A 15 10.94 43.25 51.02
N LEU A 16 11.93 42.56 50.44
CA LEU A 16 13.31 43.03 50.57
C LEU A 16 14.16 42.55 49.39
N LEU A 17 14.94 43.50 48.90
CA LEU A 17 15.58 43.56 47.60
C LEU A 17 17.08 43.52 47.86
N VAL A 18 17.81 42.57 47.27
CA VAL A 18 19.25 42.73 47.07
C VAL A 18 19.60 42.37 45.62
N ILE A 19 19.86 43.46 44.93
CA ILE A 19 20.55 43.74 43.67
C ILE A 19 21.71 42.78 43.34
N GLY A 20 21.79 42.39 42.07
CA GLY A 20 22.93 41.69 41.50
C GLY A 20 22.76 41.47 39.99
N SER A 21 22.99 42.52 39.21
CA SER A 21 22.95 42.51 37.74
C SER A 21 24.02 41.59 37.16
N ILE A 22 23.63 40.58 36.38
CA ILE A 22 24.43 40.09 35.24
C ILE A 22 23.47 39.78 34.10
N ALA A 23 23.45 40.68 33.12
CA ALA A 23 22.86 40.43 31.83
C ALA A 23 23.73 39.44 31.06
N ALA A 24 23.14 38.34 30.61
CA ALA A 24 23.63 37.59 29.46
C ALA A 24 22.47 36.73 28.92
N ALA A 25 21.63 37.35 28.10
CA ALA A 25 20.78 36.62 27.18
C ALA A 25 21.71 35.96 26.14
N PHE A 26 21.95 34.65 26.27
CA PHE A 26 22.52 33.88 25.17
C PHE A 26 21.43 33.71 24.11
N ALA A 27 21.43 34.61 23.14
CA ALA A 27 20.73 34.43 21.88
C ALA A 27 21.33 33.22 21.18
N PHE A 28 20.57 32.13 21.07
CA PHE A 28 20.90 31.00 20.21
C PHE A 28 20.65 31.45 18.76
N GLN A 29 21.70 31.92 18.09
CA GLN A 29 21.69 32.14 16.64
C GLN A 29 22.08 30.82 15.96
N PRO A 30 21.29 30.30 15.00
CA PRO A 30 21.74 29.20 14.17
C PRO A 30 22.75 29.76 13.16
N GLU A 31 24.03 29.43 13.35
CA GLU A 31 25.08 29.66 12.35
C GLU A 31 24.77 28.79 11.12
N ALA A 32 24.44 29.41 10.00
CA ALA A 32 24.27 28.71 8.74
C ALA A 32 25.65 28.20 8.26
N ALA A 33 25.83 26.89 8.23
CA ALA A 33 27.02 26.27 7.67
C ALA A 33 27.12 26.60 6.16
N GLN A 34 28.03 27.49 5.79
CA GLN A 34 28.36 27.79 4.40
C GLN A 34 29.29 26.70 3.85
N LEU A 35 28.80 25.91 2.88
CA LEU A 35 29.62 25.01 2.08
C LEU A 35 30.45 25.82 1.06
N PRO A 36 31.75 25.54 0.87
CA PRO A 36 32.56 26.24 -0.11
C PRO A 36 32.06 25.97 -1.53
N THR A 37 31.69 27.02 -2.24
CA THR A 37 31.37 26.96 -3.68
C THR A 37 32.65 26.74 -4.47
N ALA A 38 32.86 25.52 -4.94
CA ALA A 38 33.86 25.23 -5.98
C ALA A 38 33.30 25.68 -7.34
N THR A 39 33.81 26.80 -7.88
CA THR A 39 33.49 27.23 -9.24
C THR A 39 34.31 26.40 -10.23
N ILE A 40 33.70 25.37 -10.81
CA ILE A 40 34.26 24.65 -11.96
C ILE A 40 33.99 25.50 -13.21
N PRO A 41 35.00 25.86 -14.01
CA PRO A 41 34.77 26.55 -15.27
C PRO A 41 34.09 25.58 -16.26
N VAL A 42 32.83 25.85 -16.58
CA VAL A 42 32.10 25.18 -17.67
C VAL A 42 32.69 25.70 -18.99
N ARG A 43 33.64 24.96 -19.57
CA ARG A 43 33.91 25.04 -21.00
C ARG A 43 32.90 24.16 -21.71
N ALA A 44 31.88 24.82 -22.27
CA ALA A 44 30.90 24.17 -23.13
C ALA A 44 31.46 24.14 -24.56
N ASP A 45 32.17 23.07 -24.89
CA ASP A 45 32.29 22.64 -26.28
C ASP A 45 31.11 21.68 -26.51
N ILE A 46 29.95 22.23 -26.90
CA ILE A 46 28.78 21.44 -27.28
C ILE A 46 29.03 20.93 -28.69
N GLU A 47 29.63 19.75 -28.80
CA GLU A 47 29.38 18.93 -29.98
C GLU A 47 27.92 18.48 -29.91
N GLN A 48 27.15 18.87 -30.92
CA GLN A 48 25.76 18.44 -31.08
C GLN A 48 25.72 16.95 -31.41
N GLY A 49 25.86 16.11 -30.39
CA GLY A 49 25.34 14.76 -30.43
C GLY A 49 23.82 14.85 -30.39
N GLU A 50 23.15 14.42 -31.46
CA GLU A 50 21.71 14.20 -31.45
C GLU A 50 21.37 13.40 -30.18
N CYS A 51 20.55 13.98 -29.30
CA CYS A 51 19.93 13.24 -28.22
C CYS A 51 18.93 12.26 -28.85
N ILE A 52 19.42 11.12 -29.33
CA ILE A 52 18.57 9.96 -29.59
C ILE A 52 18.01 9.59 -28.21
N ARG A 53 16.81 10.06 -27.90
CA ARG A 53 15.96 9.43 -26.91
C ARG A 53 15.68 8.04 -27.46
N GLN A 54 16.47 7.05 -27.05
CA GLN A 54 15.96 5.70 -27.01
C GLN A 54 14.78 5.77 -26.05
N ASP A 55 13.56 5.69 -26.58
CA ASP A 55 12.44 5.23 -25.78
C ASP A 55 12.93 3.99 -25.02
N PRO A 56 12.63 3.86 -23.71
CA PRO A 56 12.94 2.61 -23.03
C PRO A 56 12.34 1.51 -23.90
N ALA A 57 13.16 0.52 -24.26
CA ALA A 57 12.70 -0.63 -25.02
C ALA A 57 11.37 -1.08 -24.40
N PRO A 58 10.30 -1.28 -25.20
CA PRO A 58 9.02 -1.71 -24.65
C PRO A 58 9.32 -2.90 -23.75
N TYR A 59 8.90 -2.83 -22.49
CA TYR A 59 9.09 -3.93 -21.56
C TYR A 59 8.52 -5.17 -22.26
N GLU A 60 9.31 -6.23 -22.37
CA GLU A 60 8.75 -7.49 -22.85
C GLU A 60 7.58 -7.81 -21.93
N SER A 61 6.38 -7.92 -22.51
CA SER A 61 5.20 -8.27 -21.75
C SER A 61 5.45 -9.62 -21.10
N ILE A 62 5.59 -9.65 -19.78
CA ILE A 62 5.68 -10.89 -19.05
C ILE A 62 4.37 -11.64 -19.30
N THR A 63 4.44 -12.70 -20.11
CA THR A 63 3.31 -13.57 -20.37
C THR A 63 3.42 -14.79 -19.48
N TYR A 64 2.77 -14.74 -18.31
CA TYR A 64 2.61 -15.94 -17.48
C TYR A 64 1.73 -16.96 -18.20
N HIS A 65 2.06 -18.24 -18.07
CA HIS A 65 1.23 -19.33 -18.59
C HIS A 65 0.07 -19.66 -17.64
N VAL A 66 -0.82 -18.69 -17.42
CA VAL A 66 -2.04 -18.87 -16.61
C VAL A 66 -3.27 -19.12 -17.49
N PRO A 67 -4.26 -19.91 -17.03
CA PRO A 67 -5.47 -20.23 -17.79
C PRO A 67 -6.50 -19.07 -17.78
N LEU A 68 -6.05 -17.85 -18.09
CA LEU A 68 -6.88 -16.67 -18.35
C LEU A 68 -6.71 -16.24 -19.81
N ASP A 69 -7.75 -15.67 -20.41
CA ASP A 69 -7.61 -15.09 -21.74
C ASP A 69 -6.71 -13.84 -21.72
N ALA A 70 -6.15 -13.50 -22.88
CA ALA A 70 -5.18 -12.42 -23.01
C ALA A 70 -5.73 -11.05 -22.57
N ASN A 71 -7.03 -10.79 -22.75
CA ASN A 71 -7.61 -9.52 -22.33
C ASN A 71 -7.69 -9.43 -20.81
N LEU A 72 -8.08 -10.53 -20.13
CA LEU A 72 -8.08 -10.57 -18.67
C LEU A 72 -6.67 -10.54 -18.08
N GLN A 73 -5.68 -11.17 -18.74
CA GLN A 73 -4.29 -11.07 -18.31
C GLN A 73 -3.79 -9.62 -18.40
N GLN A 74 -4.00 -8.95 -19.53
CA GLN A 74 -3.65 -7.55 -19.73
C GLN A 74 -4.35 -6.66 -18.70
N TYR A 75 -5.66 -6.82 -18.52
CA TYR A 75 -6.42 -6.04 -17.55
C TYR A 75 -5.97 -6.30 -16.10
N THR A 76 -5.55 -7.53 -15.78
CA THR A 76 -4.97 -7.86 -14.47
C THR A 76 -3.66 -7.10 -14.26
N ALA A 77 -2.77 -7.08 -15.26
CA ALA A 77 -1.53 -6.30 -15.19
C ALA A 77 -1.80 -4.81 -14.97
N GLU A 78 -2.74 -4.23 -15.73
CA GLU A 78 -3.14 -2.82 -15.58
C GLU A 78 -3.66 -2.49 -14.18
N MET A 79 -4.48 -3.39 -13.59
CA MET A 79 -4.99 -3.20 -12.22
C MET A 79 -3.92 -3.44 -11.15
N CYS A 80 -3.00 -4.37 -11.39
CA CYS A 80 -1.87 -4.62 -10.50
C CYS A 80 -0.95 -3.40 -10.44
N ASP A 81 -0.62 -2.81 -11.60
CA ASP A 81 0.16 -1.58 -11.69
C ASP A 81 -0.55 -0.41 -11.00
N LEU A 82 -1.86 -0.26 -11.21
CA LEU A 82 -2.67 0.81 -10.61
C LEU A 82 -2.71 0.76 -9.08
N TYR A 83 -2.73 -0.45 -8.50
CA TYR A 83 -2.88 -0.66 -7.06
C TYR A 83 -1.60 -1.16 -6.37
N GLU A 84 -0.45 -1.08 -7.05
CA GLU A 84 0.86 -1.49 -6.53
C GLU A 84 0.89 -2.94 -6.01
N VAL A 85 0.25 -3.85 -6.75
CA VAL A 85 0.19 -5.29 -6.44
C VAL A 85 1.18 -6.04 -7.34
N PRO A 86 2.05 -6.92 -6.80
CA PRO A 86 2.84 -7.82 -7.64
C PRO A 86 1.93 -8.71 -8.50
N LEU A 87 2.18 -8.78 -9.80
CA LEU A 87 1.31 -9.51 -10.74
C LEU A 87 1.21 -11.00 -10.39
N GLU A 88 2.32 -11.59 -9.95
CA GLU A 88 2.43 -12.98 -9.50
C GLU A 88 1.56 -13.23 -8.26
N LEU A 89 1.45 -12.24 -7.37
CA LEU A 89 0.58 -12.35 -6.20
C LEU A 89 -0.89 -12.39 -6.61
N ALA A 90 -1.30 -11.54 -7.55
CA ALA A 90 -2.68 -11.54 -8.06
C ALA A 90 -3.03 -12.87 -8.73
N TYR A 91 -2.14 -13.40 -9.58
CA TYR A 91 -2.36 -14.71 -10.20
C TYR A 91 -2.34 -15.86 -9.19
N ALA A 92 -1.43 -15.85 -8.22
CA ALA A 92 -1.40 -16.84 -7.14
C ALA A 92 -2.71 -16.84 -6.34
N VAL A 93 -3.26 -15.66 -6.04
CA VAL A 93 -4.58 -15.53 -5.39
C VAL A 93 -5.68 -16.10 -6.29
N MET A 94 -5.75 -15.72 -7.56
CA MET A 94 -6.77 -16.26 -8.49
C MET A 94 -6.71 -17.79 -8.62
N GLN A 95 -5.51 -18.36 -8.62
CA GLN A 95 -5.30 -19.80 -8.64
C GLN A 95 -5.85 -20.47 -7.38
N VAL A 96 -5.53 -19.94 -6.20
CA VAL A 96 -5.95 -20.52 -4.91
C VAL A 96 -7.45 -20.34 -4.67
N GLU A 97 -8.01 -19.20 -5.08
CA GLU A 97 -9.40 -18.84 -4.83
C GLU A 97 -10.38 -19.56 -5.75
N SER A 98 -10.14 -19.53 -7.07
CA SER A 98 -11.11 -20.02 -8.06
C SER A 98 -10.53 -21.04 -9.03
N GLY A 99 -9.23 -21.29 -8.99
CA GLY A 99 -8.53 -21.99 -10.07
C GLY A 99 -8.76 -21.30 -11.41
N TYR A 100 -8.81 -19.96 -11.40
CA TYR A 100 -9.12 -19.10 -12.55
C TYR A 100 -10.54 -19.25 -13.13
N THR A 101 -11.50 -19.74 -12.34
CA THR A 101 -12.90 -19.84 -12.76
C THR A 101 -13.63 -18.51 -12.57
N VAL A 102 -13.91 -17.80 -13.67
CA VAL A 102 -14.57 -16.47 -13.66
C VAL A 102 -15.91 -16.47 -12.92
N SER A 103 -16.70 -17.52 -13.07
CA SER A 103 -18.05 -17.62 -12.48
C SER A 103 -18.07 -18.37 -11.14
N ALA A 104 -16.93 -18.49 -10.45
CA ALA A 104 -16.85 -19.23 -9.19
C ALA A 104 -17.75 -18.61 -8.12
N THR A 105 -18.44 -19.46 -7.36
CA THR A 105 -19.21 -19.06 -6.18
C THR A 105 -18.96 -20.03 -5.04
N SER A 106 -18.97 -19.52 -3.80
CA SER A 106 -18.81 -20.34 -2.59
C SER A 106 -20.11 -20.41 -1.78
N SER A 107 -20.19 -21.36 -0.84
CA SER A 107 -21.28 -21.43 0.14
C SER A 107 -21.23 -20.31 1.19
N THR A 108 -20.11 -19.62 1.31
CA THR A 108 -19.88 -18.48 2.21
C THR A 108 -20.16 -17.12 1.56
N GLY A 109 -20.63 -17.12 0.31
CA GLY A 109 -21.02 -15.91 -0.41
C GLY A 109 -19.83 -15.16 -0.99
N ASP A 110 -18.84 -15.89 -1.49
CA ASP A 110 -17.68 -15.38 -2.23
C ASP A 110 -17.90 -15.57 -3.73
N TYR A 111 -17.42 -14.60 -4.53
CA TYR A 111 -17.76 -14.50 -5.95
C TYR A 111 -16.53 -14.22 -6.81
N GLY A 112 -16.51 -14.84 -7.99
CA GLY A 112 -15.59 -14.55 -9.07
C GLY A 112 -14.17 -15.09 -8.90
N LEU A 113 -13.28 -14.63 -9.78
CA LEU A 113 -11.88 -15.06 -9.88
C LEU A 113 -11.12 -15.00 -8.56
N MET A 114 -11.34 -13.93 -7.80
CA MET A 114 -10.61 -13.62 -6.56
C MET A 114 -11.46 -13.85 -5.31
N GLN A 115 -12.59 -14.58 -5.44
CA GLN A 115 -13.52 -14.98 -4.38
C GLN A 115 -13.80 -13.85 -3.37
N ILE A 116 -14.33 -12.74 -3.87
CA ILE A 116 -14.65 -11.59 -3.03
C ILE A 116 -15.97 -11.83 -2.31
N ASN A 117 -15.94 -11.78 -0.98
CA ASN A 117 -17.13 -11.94 -0.17
C ASN A 117 -18.13 -10.80 -0.38
N SER A 118 -19.42 -11.14 -0.52
CA SER A 118 -20.52 -10.17 -0.69
C SER A 118 -20.65 -9.13 0.43
N ILE A 119 -20.12 -9.40 1.63
CA ILE A 119 -20.05 -8.38 2.70
C ILE A 119 -19.28 -7.12 2.26
N ASN A 120 -18.38 -7.26 1.28
CA ASN A 120 -17.59 -6.16 0.74
C ASN A 120 -18.29 -5.40 -0.40
N ALA A 121 -19.36 -5.95 -0.97
CA ALA A 121 -19.97 -5.42 -2.19
C ALA A 121 -20.49 -3.98 -2.02
N GLY A 122 -21.04 -3.65 -0.85
CA GLY A 122 -21.57 -2.31 -0.58
C GLY A 122 -20.50 -1.23 -0.68
N TRP A 123 -19.39 -1.39 0.03
CA TRP A 123 -18.32 -0.40 0.02
C TRP A 123 -17.51 -0.44 -1.28
N LEU A 124 -17.32 -1.61 -1.90
CA LEU A 124 -16.69 -1.72 -3.22
C LEU A 124 -17.48 -1.01 -4.32
N LYS A 125 -18.82 -1.01 -4.21
CA LYS A 125 -19.68 -0.23 -5.10
C LYS A 125 -19.43 1.27 -4.92
N ASP A 126 -19.39 1.74 -3.68
CA ASP A 126 -19.22 3.16 -3.38
C ASP A 126 -17.81 3.67 -3.77
N GLU A 127 -16.78 2.85 -3.55
CA GLU A 127 -15.38 3.20 -3.80
C GLU A 127 -14.98 3.02 -5.28
N LEU A 128 -15.39 1.91 -5.91
CA LEU A 128 -14.87 1.49 -7.22
C LEU A 128 -15.93 1.43 -8.32
N GLY A 129 -17.21 1.63 -7.98
CA GLY A 129 -18.32 1.45 -8.91
C GLY A 129 -18.61 -0.01 -9.25
N VAL A 130 -18.18 -0.96 -8.41
CA VAL A 130 -18.43 -2.39 -8.62
C VAL A 130 -19.91 -2.70 -8.39
N THR A 131 -20.54 -3.28 -9.41
CA THR A 131 -21.97 -3.62 -9.43
C THR A 131 -22.23 -5.12 -9.57
N ASP A 132 -21.27 -5.86 -10.13
CA ASP A 132 -21.34 -7.31 -10.29
C ASP A 132 -19.98 -7.94 -9.96
N LEU A 133 -19.93 -8.80 -8.94
CA LEU A 133 -18.71 -9.52 -8.56
C LEU A 133 -18.46 -10.77 -9.43
N LEU A 134 -19.41 -11.18 -10.26
CA LEU A 134 -19.23 -12.25 -11.26
C LEU A 134 -18.74 -11.71 -12.61
N ASP A 135 -18.74 -10.40 -12.80
CA ASP A 135 -18.03 -9.76 -13.92
C ASP A 135 -16.53 -9.80 -13.67
N ALA A 136 -15.77 -10.44 -14.57
CA ALA A 136 -14.35 -10.70 -14.38
C ALA A 136 -13.54 -9.41 -14.15
N CYS A 137 -13.78 -8.38 -14.95
CA CYS A 137 -13.04 -7.11 -14.85
C CYS A 137 -13.36 -6.38 -13.54
N GLN A 138 -14.63 -6.35 -13.12
CA GLN A 138 -14.99 -5.78 -11.82
C GLN A 138 -14.40 -6.57 -10.66
N ASN A 139 -14.39 -7.90 -10.75
CA ASN A 139 -13.80 -8.77 -9.73
C ASN A 139 -12.28 -8.56 -9.60
N ILE A 140 -11.56 -8.53 -10.73
CA ILE A 140 -10.12 -8.26 -10.78
C ILE A 140 -9.82 -6.88 -10.20
N LYS A 141 -10.56 -5.84 -10.62
CA LYS A 141 -10.38 -4.48 -10.09
C LYS A 141 -10.58 -4.43 -8.58
N ALA A 142 -11.64 -5.05 -8.08
CA ALA A 142 -11.95 -5.09 -6.66
C ALA A 142 -10.89 -5.87 -5.86
N GLY A 143 -10.47 -7.03 -6.35
CA GLY A 143 -9.48 -7.86 -5.67
C GLY A 143 -8.10 -7.21 -5.66
N CYS A 144 -7.66 -6.62 -6.77
CA CYS A 144 -6.40 -5.86 -6.82
C CYS A 144 -6.44 -4.63 -5.90
N TYR A 145 -7.55 -3.89 -5.86
CA TYR A 145 -7.72 -2.79 -4.92
C TYR A 145 -7.61 -3.25 -3.46
N MET A 146 -8.27 -4.36 -3.11
CA MET A 146 -8.21 -4.92 -1.75
C MET A 146 -6.80 -5.41 -1.40
N LEU A 147 -6.11 -6.09 -2.32
CA LEU A 147 -4.73 -6.51 -2.16
C LEU A 147 -3.79 -5.34 -1.95
N GLY A 148 -3.84 -4.33 -2.83
CA GLY A 148 -3.03 -3.11 -2.72
C GLY A 148 -3.27 -2.37 -1.41
N SER A 149 -4.53 -2.26 -0.99
CA SER A 149 -4.91 -1.66 0.31
C SER A 149 -4.29 -2.40 1.49
N TYR A 150 -4.25 -3.74 1.46
CA TYR A 150 -3.64 -4.53 2.52
C TYR A 150 -2.10 -4.50 2.46
N LEU A 151 -1.50 -4.54 1.26
CA LEU A 151 -0.05 -4.38 1.10
C LEU A 151 0.41 -3.05 1.68
N ALA A 152 -0.28 -1.96 1.35
CA ALA A 152 -0.02 -0.64 1.92
C ALA A 152 -0.22 -0.61 3.44
N LEU A 153 -1.29 -1.24 3.96
CA LEU A 153 -1.57 -1.30 5.39
C LEU A 153 -0.52 -2.09 6.19
N TYR A 154 0.16 -3.05 5.56
CA TYR A 154 1.11 -3.96 6.21
C TYR A 154 2.54 -3.78 5.70
N ASP A 155 2.89 -2.60 5.19
CA ASP A 155 4.26 -2.26 4.77
C ASP A 155 4.87 -3.26 3.77
N GLY A 156 4.03 -3.79 2.87
CA GLY A 156 4.42 -4.79 1.87
C GLY A 156 4.58 -6.21 2.41
N ASP A 157 4.22 -6.49 3.66
CA ASP A 157 4.25 -7.85 4.23
C ASP A 157 3.17 -8.73 3.56
N ILE A 158 3.59 -9.54 2.60
CA ILE A 158 2.72 -10.44 1.84
C ILE A 158 1.99 -11.43 2.76
N ASN A 159 2.65 -11.96 3.80
CA ASN A 159 2.00 -12.93 4.70
C ASN A 159 0.88 -12.26 5.50
N ARG A 160 1.12 -11.07 6.06
CA ARG A 160 0.07 -10.32 6.75
C ARG A 160 -1.06 -9.94 5.81
N THR A 161 -0.73 -9.52 4.59
CA THR A 161 -1.69 -9.19 3.54
C THR A 161 -2.59 -10.38 3.24
N MET A 162 -2.03 -11.57 3.01
CA MET A 162 -2.81 -12.78 2.70
C MET A 162 -3.65 -13.26 3.89
N MET A 163 -3.15 -13.11 5.13
CA MET A 163 -3.97 -13.39 6.31
C MET A 163 -5.17 -12.43 6.40
N ALA A 164 -4.97 -11.15 6.13
CA ALA A 164 -6.04 -10.15 6.16
C ALA A 164 -7.04 -10.31 5.00
N TYR A 165 -6.57 -10.72 3.83
CA TYR A 165 -7.43 -11.00 2.68
C TYR A 165 -8.38 -12.17 2.98
N ASN A 166 -7.85 -13.29 3.48
CA ASN A 166 -8.62 -14.50 3.77
C ASN A 166 -9.48 -14.40 5.05
N LEU A 167 -8.94 -13.83 6.13
CA LEU A 167 -9.62 -13.82 7.44
C LEU A 167 -10.40 -12.51 7.70
N GLY A 168 -10.26 -11.53 6.82
CA GLY A 168 -10.58 -10.13 7.11
C GLY A 168 -9.61 -9.52 8.12
N LYS A 169 -9.50 -8.18 8.12
CA LYS A 169 -8.61 -7.43 9.02
C LYS A 169 -8.74 -7.84 10.49
N SER A 170 -9.96 -7.88 11.03
CA SER A 170 -10.19 -8.25 12.44
C SER A 170 -9.84 -9.72 12.73
N GLY A 171 -10.06 -10.63 11.77
CA GLY A 171 -9.69 -12.03 11.91
C GLY A 171 -8.18 -12.23 11.93
N ALA A 172 -7.47 -11.52 11.05
CA ALA A 172 -6.01 -11.51 11.01
C ALA A 172 -5.40 -10.92 12.29
N GLU A 173 -5.93 -9.80 12.80
CA GLU A 173 -5.50 -9.21 14.08
C GLU A 173 -5.65 -10.19 15.25
N LYS A 174 -6.78 -10.90 15.33
CA LYS A 174 -6.99 -11.94 16.35
C LYS A 174 -5.97 -13.07 16.20
N ALA A 175 -5.71 -13.53 14.98
CA ALA A 175 -4.74 -14.58 14.71
C ALA A 175 -3.32 -14.15 15.12
N TRP A 176 -2.91 -12.91 14.82
CA TRP A 176 -1.60 -12.41 15.21
C TRP A 176 -1.43 -12.29 16.73
N ASN A 177 -2.48 -11.84 17.43
CA ASN A 177 -2.49 -11.76 18.89
C ASN A 177 -2.39 -13.15 19.54
N ALA A 178 -2.89 -14.19 18.87
CA ALA A 178 -2.73 -15.58 19.28
C ALA A 178 -1.37 -16.20 18.90
N GLY A 179 -0.48 -15.46 18.24
CA GLY A 179 0.85 -15.93 17.83
C GLY A 179 0.90 -16.58 16.45
N THR A 180 -0.22 -16.66 15.72
CA THR A 180 -0.24 -17.16 14.34
C THR A 180 0.50 -16.20 13.42
N ARG A 181 1.36 -16.72 12.54
CA ARG A 181 2.15 -15.93 11.57
C ARG A 181 1.96 -16.40 10.12
N SER A 182 1.42 -17.59 9.92
CA SER A 182 1.00 -18.14 8.64
C SER A 182 -0.22 -19.03 8.83
N THR A 183 -0.90 -19.36 7.74
CA THR A 183 -2.03 -20.29 7.69
C THR A 183 -1.86 -21.20 6.46
N ALA A 184 -2.61 -22.29 6.40
CA ALA A 184 -2.63 -23.14 5.20
C ALA A 184 -3.00 -22.36 3.92
N TYR A 185 -3.77 -21.27 4.05
CA TYR A 185 -4.07 -20.39 2.91
C TYR A 185 -2.84 -19.60 2.46
N THR A 186 -2.14 -18.94 3.39
CA THR A 186 -0.93 -18.17 3.04
C THR A 186 0.14 -19.05 2.43
N ASP A 187 0.28 -20.28 2.93
CA ASP A 187 1.25 -21.25 2.42
C ASP A 187 0.92 -21.67 0.98
N LYS A 188 -0.37 -21.84 0.65
CA LYS A 188 -0.82 -22.15 -0.73
C LYS A 188 -0.55 -21.00 -1.68
N VAL A 189 -0.88 -19.77 -1.28
CA VAL A 189 -0.64 -18.58 -2.13
C VAL A 189 0.86 -18.40 -2.34
N TRP A 190 1.68 -18.52 -1.29
CA TRP A 190 3.13 -18.45 -1.42
C TRP A 190 3.68 -19.52 -2.38
N SER A 191 3.21 -20.76 -2.26
CA SER A 191 3.62 -21.84 -3.16
C SER A 191 3.22 -21.58 -4.62
N ALA A 192 2.03 -21.04 -4.87
CA ALA A 192 1.59 -20.69 -6.22
C ALA A 192 2.42 -19.54 -6.81
N MET A 193 2.71 -18.52 -5.99
CA MET A 193 3.52 -17.37 -6.39
C MET A 193 4.97 -17.78 -6.73
N VAL A 194 5.59 -18.64 -5.91
CA VAL A 194 6.93 -19.18 -6.20
C VAL A 194 6.91 -20.02 -7.48
N GLY A 195 5.87 -20.83 -7.71
CA GLY A 195 5.75 -21.60 -8.95
C GLY A 195 5.76 -20.72 -10.20
N LEU A 196 5.02 -19.60 -10.18
CA LEU A 196 5.01 -18.63 -11.28
C LEU A 196 6.40 -18.02 -11.52
N LEU A 197 7.12 -17.66 -10.46
CA LEU A 197 8.49 -17.09 -10.55
C LEU A 197 9.54 -18.11 -11.01
N GLU A 198 9.35 -19.40 -10.71
CA GLU A 198 10.26 -20.46 -11.14
C GLU A 198 10.04 -20.83 -12.62
N GLU A 199 8.80 -20.84 -13.10
CA GLU A 199 8.48 -21.08 -14.51
C GLU A 199 9.09 -20.02 -15.43
N GLU A 200 9.18 -18.76 -14.99
CA GLU A 200 9.88 -17.70 -15.73
C GLU A 200 11.38 -17.97 -15.91
N ARG A 201 12.00 -18.66 -14.96
CA ARG A 201 13.44 -18.91 -15.02
C ARG A 201 13.82 -20.02 -16.00
N ASP A 202 12.88 -20.88 -16.37
CA ASP A 202 13.10 -22.00 -17.28
C ASP A 202 12.90 -21.62 -18.76
N VAL A 203 12.44 -20.39 -19.06
CA VAL A 203 12.24 -19.87 -20.42
C VAL A 203 13.41 -19.02 -20.95
N SER A 204 14.55 -19.00 -20.26
CA SER A 204 15.79 -18.31 -20.67
C SER A 204 16.95 -19.26 -20.99
#